data_AF-A0A822H441-F1
#
_entry.id   AF-A0A822H441-F1
#
_cell.length_a   1.000
_cell.length_b   1.000
_cell.length_c   1.000
_cell.angle_alpha   90.00
_cell.angle_beta   90.00
_cell.angle_gamma   90.00
#
_symmetry.space_group_name_H-M   'P 1'
#
loop_
_entity.id
_entity.type
_entity.pdbx_description
1 polymer ?
#
loop_
_entity_poly.entity_id
_entity_poly.type
_entity_poly.pdbx_seq_one_letter_code
_entity_poly.pdbx_strand_id
1 'polypeptide(L)'
;EERVIAVKAAGKLASKMVYFLPWKMPPDASLLRKSIEKFVSDAMDKAVTETYQSIAFPAIGCGKFGCSISLVAQAMIEEAHQKLQKHAISVSFVIQSERTDIYDEFQKQINLLQQQPTQPTEPVKTISATVNKGTIEVEKDDITKQK
;
A
#
# COMPACT_ATOMS: atom_id res chain seq x y z
N GLU A 1 15.18 -12.79 -14.72
CA GLU A 1 13.74 -12.60 -14.43
C GLU A 1 13.52 -12.73 -12.93
N GLU A 2 13.30 -11.63 -12.22
CA GLU A 2 12.96 -11.69 -10.79
C GLU A 2 11.47 -12.03 -10.67
N ARG A 3 11.18 -13.28 -10.29
CA ARG A 3 9.81 -13.81 -10.20
C ARG A 3 9.19 -13.40 -8.87
N VAL A 4 7.98 -12.86 -8.92
CA VAL A 4 7.10 -12.73 -7.76
C VAL A 4 6.89 -14.12 -7.17
N ILE A 5 7.31 -14.34 -5.92
CA ILE A 5 7.12 -15.62 -5.25
C ILE A 5 5.78 -15.53 -4.50
N ALA A 6 4.74 -16.13 -5.07
CA ALA A 6 3.45 -16.31 -4.41
C ALA A 6 3.50 -17.56 -3.54
N VAL A 7 3.32 -17.42 -2.24
CA VAL A 7 3.25 -18.53 -1.28
C VAL A 7 1.87 -18.51 -0.63
N LYS A 8 1.22 -19.68 -0.56
CA LYS A 8 -0.06 -19.78 0.14
C LYS A 8 0.13 -19.34 1.59
N ALA A 9 -0.74 -18.46 2.06
CA ALA A 9 -0.68 -18.01 3.44
C ALA A 9 -0.78 -19.23 4.37
N ALA A 10 0.13 -19.33 5.31
CA ALA A 10 0.21 -20.40 6.29
C ALA A 10 0.33 -19.80 7.69
N GLY A 11 -0.15 -20.52 8.71
CA GLY A 11 -0.14 -20.06 10.10
C GLY A 11 -1.38 -19.24 10.48
N LYS A 12 -1.19 -18.14 11.22
CA LYS A 12 -2.27 -17.28 11.75
C LYS A 12 -2.65 -16.10 10.83
N LEU A 13 -2.08 -16.04 9.64
CA LEU A 13 -2.40 -15.00 8.67
C LEU A 13 -3.81 -15.25 8.11
N ALA A 14 -4.69 -14.24 8.18
CA ALA A 14 -6.06 -14.36 7.67
C ALA A 14 -6.17 -14.25 6.13
N SER A 15 -5.07 -13.97 5.43
CA SER A 15 -5.03 -13.85 3.97
C SER A 15 -4.98 -15.22 3.28
N LYS A 16 -5.28 -15.26 1.97
CA LYS A 16 -5.21 -16.49 1.15
C LYS A 16 -3.80 -16.77 0.60
N MET A 17 -3.06 -15.71 0.28
CA MET A 17 -1.76 -15.77 -0.38
C MET A 17 -0.86 -14.63 0.13
N VAL A 18 0.44 -14.90 0.21
CA VAL A 18 1.48 -13.92 0.52
C VAL A 18 2.39 -13.80 -0.69
N TYR A 19 2.56 -12.57 -1.18
CA TYR A 19 3.45 -12.29 -2.30
C TYR A 19 4.79 -11.76 -1.77
N PHE A 20 5.85 -12.51 -2.01
CA PHE A 20 7.22 -12.05 -1.81
C PHE A 20 7.76 -11.49 -3.11
N LEU A 21 7.97 -10.19 -3.10
CA LEU A 21 8.48 -9.42 -4.23
C LEU A 21 9.94 -9.06 -3.89
N PRO A 22 10.92 -9.61 -4.63
CA PRO A 22 12.31 -9.24 -4.40
C PRO A 22 12.46 -7.75 -4.78
N TRP A 23 12.85 -6.95 -3.79
CA TRP A 23 13.04 -5.52 -3.97
C TRP A 23 14.51 -5.17 -3.75
N LYS A 24 15.13 -4.63 -4.79
CA LYS A 24 16.48 -4.07 -4.71
C LYS A 24 16.35 -2.57 -4.55
N MET A 25 16.93 -2.04 -3.47
CA MET A 25 16.98 -0.60 -3.25
C MET A 25 17.89 0.02 -4.32
N PRO A 26 17.34 0.85 -5.22
CA PRO A 26 18.17 1.55 -6.19
C PRO A 26 18.90 2.72 -5.50
N PRO A 27 20.06 3.13 -6.02
CA PRO A 27 20.85 4.21 -5.43
C PRO A 27 20.21 5.59 -5.63
N ASP A 28 19.39 5.78 -6.67
CA ASP A 28 18.77 7.06 -7.02
C ASP A 28 17.32 7.16 -6.54
N ALA A 29 16.93 8.33 -6.04
CA ALA A 29 15.56 8.62 -5.60
C ALA A 29 14.51 8.49 -6.72
N SER A 30 14.85 8.86 -7.96
CA SER A 30 13.96 8.72 -9.12
C SER A 30 13.73 7.25 -9.50
N LEU A 31 14.78 6.42 -9.37
CA LEU A 31 14.68 4.99 -9.60
C LEU A 31 13.95 4.29 -8.45
N LEU A 32 14.11 4.80 -7.23
CA LEU A 32 13.40 4.33 -6.04
C LEU A 32 11.90 4.47 -6.22
N ARG A 33 11.46 5.67 -6.61
CA ARG A 33 10.05 5.94 -6.92
C ARG A 33 9.51 4.96 -7.97
N LYS A 34 10.18 4.85 -9.12
CA LYS A 34 9.78 3.91 -10.19
C LYS A 34 9.74 2.46 -9.74
N SER A 35 10.66 2.05 -8.85
CA SER A 35 10.69 0.69 -8.33
C SER A 35 9.51 0.41 -7.41
N ILE A 36 9.09 1.39 -6.62
CA ILE A 36 7.91 1.29 -5.75
C ILE A 36 6.62 1.29 -6.58
N GLU A 37 6.50 2.18 -7.55
CA GLU A 37 5.38 2.20 -8.51
C GLU A 37 5.29 0.83 -9.22
N LYS A 38 6.41 0.33 -9.75
CA LYS A 38 6.44 -0.99 -10.38
C LYS A 38 6.05 -2.11 -9.42
N PHE A 39 6.50 -2.06 -8.17
CA PHE A 39 6.14 -3.04 -7.15
C PHE A 39 4.63 -3.10 -6.93
N VAL A 40 3.99 -1.94 -6.73
CA VAL A 40 2.55 -1.85 -6.49
C VAL A 40 1.78 -2.31 -7.74
N SER A 41 2.21 -1.87 -8.92
CA SER A 41 1.65 -2.30 -10.20
C SER A 41 1.69 -3.82 -10.36
N ASP A 42 2.88 -4.42 -10.20
CA ASP A 42 3.06 -5.87 -10.40
C ASP A 42 2.23 -6.67 -9.38
N ALA A 43 2.14 -6.20 -8.13
CA ALA A 43 1.34 -6.84 -7.08
C ALA A 43 -0.17 -6.76 -7.36
N MET A 44 -0.67 -5.60 -7.79
CA MET A 44 -2.08 -5.41 -8.14
C MET A 44 -2.45 -6.19 -9.40
N ASP A 45 -1.62 -6.15 -10.45
CA ASP A 45 -1.85 -6.90 -11.69
C ASP A 45 -1.89 -8.41 -11.40
N LYS A 46 -1.02 -8.89 -10.50
CA LYS A 46 -1.01 -10.28 -10.05
C LYS A 46 -2.29 -10.63 -9.27
N ALA A 47 -2.71 -9.78 -8.35
CA ALA A 47 -3.94 -9.99 -7.58
C ALA A 47 -5.19 -10.04 -8.47
N VAL A 48 -5.27 -9.15 -9.47
CA VAL A 48 -6.35 -9.12 -10.46
C VAL A 48 -6.31 -10.37 -11.35
N THR A 49 -5.12 -10.77 -11.83
CA THR A 49 -4.95 -11.97 -12.65
C THR A 49 -5.36 -13.24 -11.90
N GLU A 50 -5.10 -13.28 -10.60
CA GLU A 50 -5.49 -14.39 -9.72
C GLU A 50 -6.91 -14.21 -9.12
N THR A 51 -7.68 -13.23 -9.61
CA THR A 51 -9.10 -12.96 -9.27
C THR A 51 -9.36 -12.63 -7.80
N TYR A 52 -8.38 -12.07 -7.10
CA TYR A 52 -8.57 -11.56 -5.74
C TYR A 52 -9.29 -10.21 -5.74
N GLN A 53 -10.10 -9.99 -4.70
CA GLN A 53 -10.89 -8.76 -4.51
C GLN A 53 -10.23 -7.76 -3.55
N SER A 54 -9.22 -8.20 -2.80
CA SER A 54 -8.47 -7.36 -1.87
C SER A 54 -6.97 -7.69 -1.91
N ILE A 55 -6.14 -6.69 -1.66
CA ILE A 55 -4.71 -6.82 -1.47
C ILE A 55 -4.26 -5.90 -0.34
N ALA A 56 -3.41 -6.40 0.56
CA ALA A 56 -2.83 -5.61 1.64
C ALA A 56 -1.33 -5.38 1.39
N PHE A 57 -0.89 -4.13 1.57
CA PHE A 57 0.51 -3.72 1.46
C PHE A 57 1.04 -3.24 2.81
N PRO A 58 2.22 -3.69 3.24
CA PRO A 58 2.91 -3.03 4.34
C PRO A 58 3.45 -1.65 3.90
N ALA A 59 3.85 -0.83 4.88
CA ALA A 59 4.67 0.36 4.62
C ALA A 59 6.09 -0.02 4.13
N ILE A 60 6.19 -0.32 2.84
CA ILE A 60 7.42 -0.81 2.21
C ILE A 60 8.43 0.32 2.04
N GLY A 61 9.68 0.14 2.44
CA GLY A 61 10.74 1.14 2.24
C GLY A 61 10.88 2.18 3.35
N CYS A 62 9.86 2.42 4.16
CA CYS A 62 9.89 3.38 5.29
C CYS A 62 10.61 2.86 6.56
N GLY A 63 11.18 1.65 6.49
CA GLY A 63 11.90 1.00 7.59
C GLY A 63 13.41 1.22 7.53
N LYS A 64 14.17 0.12 7.64
CA LYS A 64 15.65 0.11 7.71
C LYS A 64 16.36 0.58 6.43
N PHE A 65 15.60 0.87 5.37
CA PHE A 65 16.12 1.28 4.06
C PHE A 65 16.37 2.79 3.97
N GLY A 66 15.91 3.60 4.94
CA GLY A 66 16.18 5.05 4.98
C GLY A 66 15.54 5.83 3.83
N CYS A 67 14.55 5.26 3.15
CA CYS A 67 13.82 5.94 2.09
C CYS A 67 12.95 7.06 2.66
N SER A 68 12.79 8.15 1.91
CA SER A 68 11.89 9.23 2.29
C SER A 68 10.45 8.73 2.35
N ILE A 69 9.87 8.72 3.55
CA ILE A 69 8.49 8.25 3.83
C ILE A 69 7.49 8.94 2.89
N SER A 70 7.64 10.25 2.69
CA SER A 70 6.78 11.04 1.79
C SER A 70 6.83 10.56 0.34
N LEU A 71 8.03 10.29 -0.18
CA LEU A 71 8.20 9.77 -1.54
C LEU A 71 7.59 8.39 -1.70
N VAL A 72 7.78 7.52 -0.70
CA VAL A 72 7.20 6.16 -0.70
C VAL A 72 5.67 6.23 -0.67
N ALA A 73 5.10 6.97 0.29
CA ALA A 73 3.67 7.10 0.48
C ALA A 73 3.00 7.66 -0.78
N GLN A 74 3.58 8.72 -1.34
CA GLN A 74 3.10 9.33 -2.58
C GLN A 74 3.13 8.32 -3.73
N ALA A 75 4.26 7.65 -3.96
CA ALA A 75 4.43 6.69 -5.04
C ALA A 75 3.45 5.51 -4.92
N MET A 76 3.27 4.97 -3.72
CA MET A 76 2.37 3.84 -3.49
C MET A 76 0.91 4.20 -3.70
N ILE A 77 0.47 5.34 -3.17
CA ILE A 77 -0.92 5.77 -3.22
C ILE A 77 -1.28 6.25 -4.64
N GLU A 78 -0.42 7.01 -5.31
CA GLU A 78 -0.66 7.44 -6.69
C GLU A 78 -0.77 6.25 -7.65
N GLU A 79 0.15 5.27 -7.55
CA GLU A 79 0.10 4.08 -8.40
C GLU A 79 -1.13 3.23 -8.09
N ALA A 80 -1.43 3.00 -6.79
CA ALA A 80 -2.64 2.28 -6.39
C ALA A 80 -3.90 2.97 -6.95
N HIS A 81 -4.01 4.29 -6.77
CA HIS A 81 -5.12 5.08 -7.31
C HIS A 81 -5.24 4.92 -8.83
N GLN A 82 -4.13 4.98 -9.56
CA GLN A 82 -4.12 4.82 -11.01
C GLN A 82 -4.56 3.40 -11.45
N LYS A 83 -4.18 2.38 -10.69
CA LYS A 83 -4.59 0.98 -10.93
C LYS A 83 -6.04 0.73 -10.54
N LEU A 84 -6.53 1.34 -9.47
CA LEU A 84 -7.94 1.29 -9.06
C LEU A 84 -8.88 1.90 -10.12
N GLN A 85 -8.40 2.85 -10.92
CA GLN A 85 -9.17 3.34 -12.07
C GLN A 85 -9.39 2.28 -13.16
N LYS A 86 -8.49 1.30 -13.27
CA LYS A 86 -8.56 0.21 -14.26
C LYS A 86 -9.19 -1.06 -13.70
N HIS A 87 -9.04 -1.30 -12.41
CA HIS A 87 -9.47 -2.53 -11.74
C HIS A 87 -10.20 -2.22 -10.42
N ALA A 88 -11.37 -2.83 -10.22
CA ALA A 88 -12.12 -2.70 -8.97
C ALA A 88 -11.61 -3.71 -7.93
N ILE A 89 -10.49 -3.38 -7.27
CA ILE A 89 -9.91 -4.14 -6.16
C ILE A 89 -9.76 -3.25 -4.92
N SER A 90 -9.90 -3.82 -3.73
CA SER A 90 -9.63 -3.12 -2.47
C SER A 90 -8.15 -3.20 -2.12
N VAL A 91 -7.55 -2.07 -1.77
CA VAL A 91 -6.13 -1.95 -1.42
C VAL A 91 -6.01 -1.48 0.02
N SER A 92 -5.42 -2.28 0.89
CA SER A 92 -5.26 -1.95 2.31
C SER A 92 -3.79 -1.72 2.65
N PHE A 93 -3.40 -0.50 3.01
CA PHE A 93 -2.08 -0.17 3.52
C PHE A 93 -2.03 -0.38 5.03
N VAL A 94 -1.20 -1.31 5.48
CA VAL A 94 -1.10 -1.68 6.89
C VAL A 94 0.18 -1.13 7.48
N ILE A 95 0.04 -0.27 8.48
CA ILE A 95 1.15 0.45 9.09
C ILE A 95 1.24 0.04 10.56
N GLN A 96 2.42 -0.42 10.98
CA GLN A 96 2.64 -0.81 12.37
C GLN A 96 2.39 0.35 13.33
N SER A 97 1.71 0.05 14.44
CA SER A 97 1.23 1.04 15.38
C SER A 97 2.33 1.85 16.08
N GLU A 98 3.55 1.34 16.09
CA GLU A 98 4.74 1.99 16.67
C GLU A 98 5.30 3.11 15.76
N ARG A 99 4.92 3.15 14.48
CA ARG A 99 5.45 4.09 13.48
C ARG A 99 4.39 5.09 13.01
N THR A 100 4.05 6.03 13.89
CA THR A 100 3.09 7.11 13.61
C THR A 100 3.58 8.10 12.55
N ASP A 101 4.90 8.24 12.40
CA ASP A 101 5.55 9.04 11.35
C ASP A 101 5.12 8.60 9.94
N ILE A 102 5.00 7.29 9.73
CA ILE A 102 4.59 6.72 8.45
C ILE A 102 3.10 6.90 8.24
N TYR A 103 2.30 6.67 9.29
CA TYR A 103 0.85 6.78 9.23
C TYR A 103 0.40 8.20 8.88
N ASP A 104 0.98 9.21 9.52
CA ASP A 104 0.65 10.62 9.25
C ASP A 104 0.90 11.00 7.78
N GLU A 105 2.02 10.56 7.22
CA GLU A 105 2.37 10.85 5.84
C GLU A 105 1.45 10.12 4.86
N PHE A 106 1.17 8.83 5.06
CA PHE A 106 0.19 8.11 4.25
C PHE A 106 -1.21 8.75 4.34
N GLN A 107 -1.60 9.19 5.54
CA GLN A 107 -2.85 9.91 5.74
C GLN A 107 -2.90 11.24 5.00
N LYS A 108 -1.81 11.99 5.03
CA LYS A 108 -1.69 13.24 4.27
C LYS A 108 -1.83 12.99 2.77
N GLN A 109 -1.15 11.98 2.24
CA GLN A 109 -1.21 11.64 0.81
C GLN A 109 -2.62 11.19 0.38
N ILE A 110 -3.32 10.40 1.19
CA ILE A 110 -4.73 10.03 0.91
C ILE A 110 -5.63 11.26 0.90
N ASN A 111 -5.49 12.15 1.89
CA ASN A 111 -6.27 13.39 1.93
C ASN A 111 -6.01 14.28 0.71
N LEU A 112 -4.76 14.34 0.23
CA LEU A 112 -4.39 15.09 -0.97
C LEU A 112 -5.07 14.55 -2.23
N LEU A 113 -5.26 13.23 -2.35
CA LEU A 113 -6.01 12.65 -3.47
C LEU A 113 -7.52 12.90 -3.37
N GLN A 114 -8.07 13.12 -2.17
CA GLN A 114 -9.51 13.32 -1.98
C GLN A 114 -10.02 14.75 -2.24
N GLN A 115 -9.15 15.77 -2.35
CA GLN A 115 -9.48 17.20 -2.56
C GLN A 115 -10.94 17.63 -2.23
N GLN A 116 -11.36 17.41 -0.97
CA GLN A 116 -12.32 18.28 -0.28
C GLN A 116 -11.56 19.13 0.75
N PRO A 117 -11.87 20.43 0.86
CA PRO A 117 -11.40 21.24 1.98
C PRO A 117 -12.18 20.92 3.26
N THR A 118 -11.43 20.75 4.35
CA THR A 118 -11.83 20.84 5.78
C THR A 118 -12.84 19.84 6.36
N GLN A 119 -12.40 19.03 7.35
CA GLN A 119 -12.66 19.37 8.76
C GLN A 119 -11.77 18.59 9.77
N PRO A 120 -11.29 19.26 10.83
CA PRO A 120 -10.58 18.65 11.95
C PRO A 120 -11.56 18.09 12.99
N THR A 121 -11.78 16.77 13.04
CA THR A 121 -12.41 16.17 14.23
C THR A 121 -12.00 14.70 14.40
N GLU A 122 -11.31 14.44 15.50
CA GLU A 122 -11.12 13.15 16.20
C GLU A 122 -10.15 12.09 15.63
N PRO A 123 -9.51 11.28 16.51
CA PRO A 123 -8.42 10.38 16.16
C PRO A 123 -8.99 9.13 15.46
N VAL A 124 -9.23 9.23 14.16
CA VAL A 124 -9.70 8.11 13.36
C VAL A 124 -8.54 7.13 13.15
N LYS A 125 -8.66 5.94 13.74
CA LYS A 125 -7.67 4.85 13.70
C LYS A 125 -7.52 4.22 12.29
N THR A 126 -8.40 4.56 11.36
CA THR A 126 -8.46 4.02 10.00
C THR A 126 -8.98 5.09 9.04
N ILE A 127 -8.25 5.38 7.96
CA ILE A 127 -8.65 6.35 6.94
C ILE A 127 -8.78 5.65 5.58
N SER A 128 -9.88 5.90 4.87
CA SER A 128 -10.21 5.22 3.61
C SER A 128 -10.55 6.21 2.50
N ALA A 129 -10.00 6.01 1.30
CA ALA A 129 -10.38 6.71 0.08
C ALA A 129 -11.03 5.76 -0.93
N THR A 130 -12.22 6.14 -1.42
CA THR A 130 -12.92 5.37 -2.45
C THR A 130 -12.61 5.95 -3.83
N VAL A 131 -12.17 5.09 -4.75
CA VAL A 131 -11.82 5.47 -6.13
C VAL A 131 -12.63 4.60 -7.08
N ASN A 132 -13.59 5.21 -7.78
CA ASN A 132 -14.57 4.52 -8.62
C ASN A 132 -15.35 3.41 -7.89
N LYS A 133 -14.85 2.17 -7.96
CA LYS A 133 -15.43 0.93 -7.39
C LYS A 133 -14.46 0.15 -6.49
N GLY A 134 -13.24 0.63 -6.31
CA GLY A 134 -12.29 0.07 -5.34
C GLY A 134 -12.07 1.03 -4.18
N THR A 135 -11.57 0.49 -3.07
CA THR A 135 -11.34 1.25 -1.84
C THR A 135 -9.87 1.14 -1.46
N ILE A 136 -9.24 2.27 -1.17
CA ILE A 136 -7.92 2.34 -0.54
C ILE A 136 -8.14 2.57 0.95
N GLU A 137 -7.63 1.70 1.81
CA GLU A 137 -7.75 1.83 3.26
C GLU A 137 -6.35 1.90 3.87
N VAL A 138 -6.11 2.82 4.80
CA VAL A 138 -4.89 2.86 5.61
C VAL A 138 -5.29 2.55 7.04
N GLU A 139 -4.73 1.47 7.58
CA GLU A 139 -5.02 1.02 8.93
C GLU A 139 -3.74 0.94 9.77
N LYS A 140 -3.86 1.40 11.01
CA LYS A 140 -2.80 1.31 12.01
C LYS A 140 -2.91 0.00 12.81
N ASP A 141 -2.63 -1.14 12.18
CA ASP A 141 -2.67 -2.45 12.84
C ASP A 141 -1.51 -3.37 12.41
N ASP A 142 -1.53 -4.61 12.88
CA ASP A 142 -0.59 -5.65 12.50
C ASP A 142 -1.07 -6.31 11.20
N ILE A 143 -0.22 -6.36 10.18
CA ILE A 143 -0.54 -6.96 8.87
C ILE A 143 -0.97 -8.42 8.98
N THR A 144 -0.63 -9.10 10.08
CA THR A 144 -1.06 -10.47 10.34
C THR A 144 -2.56 -10.64 10.61
N LYS A 145 -3.29 -9.56 10.90
CA LYS A 145 -4.74 -9.60 11.22
C LYS A 145 -5.67 -9.21 10.07
N GLN A 146 -5.12 -8.86 8.92
CA GLN A 146 -5.88 -8.38 7.77
C GLN A 146 -6.44 -9.54 6.92
N LYS A 147 -7.69 -9.41 6.44
CA LYS A 147 -8.55 -10.51 5.97
C LYS A 147 -8.75 -10.52 4.45
#